data_AF-A0A945MQC0-F1
#
_entry.id   AF-A0A945MQC0-F1
#
_cell.length_a   1.000
_cell.length_b   1.000
_cell.length_c   1.000
_cell.angle_alpha   90.00
_cell.angle_beta   90.00
_cell.angle_gamma   90.00
#
_symmetry.space_group_name_H-M   'P 1'
#
loop_
_entity.id
_entity.type
_entity.pdbx_description
1 polymer ?
#
loop_
_entity_poly.entity_id
_entity_poly.type
_entity_poly.pdbx_seq_one_letter_code
_entity_poly.pdbx_strand_id
1 'polypeptide(L)'
;MTTTSRLSHLRPSILFQPVDGSFAAFFRIVFGLVMFVDIALHLGGGAVEHIWAAPRIHFKYYGFEWVHILAGQGMHLLFAVLGVLSICVALGLFYRFTSTLLFLGFTYTFLAEKAAYQNHFYLLCLISFFMIWIPAHRNFSIDSWRGWVKSDGTVAVWTLWLLRGQIAIVYFFGGLAKLNYDWLHGEPMRLWLTAYGDYWLIGPYVREEWLVAFFIFGGLGLDLFIAPLLLWSRTRYAAFAVSLTFHLLNNWIFRIGIFPWFMIGATPLFLAPDWPRRALARWRGQPFTPAGPITTTAPKKLTSRQLVATTLLAAYAIIQLLAPLRHMLYPGDPSWTEQGHRFAWRMMLRDKRVDAQFTLRDPRSKIDWPVRLDRYLVPWQRKVIVNDPDMVLQFCHYLKKEKERQGFPDYEVYAQISTSLNGRRPQLMLDPTVDLASQSRTLLPAPWMKPLQTKL
;
A
#
# COMPACT_ATOMS: atom_id res chain seq x y z
N MET A 1 -8.02 -29.99 -35.54
CA MET A 1 -6.87 -29.11 -35.32
C MET A 1 -7.15 -27.76 -35.97
N THR A 2 -7.45 -26.70 -35.19
CA THR A 2 -7.31 -25.27 -35.58
C THR A 2 -7.87 -24.38 -34.46
N THR A 3 -7.13 -24.26 -33.37
CA THR A 3 -7.43 -23.31 -32.27
C THR A 3 -6.13 -22.72 -31.73
N THR A 4 -5.30 -22.17 -32.60
CA THR A 4 -4.06 -21.47 -32.21
C THR A 4 -3.81 -20.28 -33.13
N SER A 5 -4.68 -19.25 -33.08
CA SER A 5 -4.39 -17.94 -33.69
C SER A 5 -5.40 -16.86 -33.22
N ARG A 6 -5.44 -16.56 -31.92
CA ARG A 6 -6.15 -15.35 -31.42
C ARG A 6 -5.34 -14.51 -30.43
N LEU A 7 -4.01 -14.69 -30.37
CA LEU A 7 -3.13 -13.87 -29.53
C LEU A 7 -2.21 -12.93 -30.32
N SER A 8 -2.19 -13.01 -31.66
CA SER A 8 -1.27 -12.22 -32.52
C SER A 8 -1.77 -10.81 -32.90
N HIS A 9 -2.95 -10.38 -32.43
CA HIS A 9 -3.50 -9.06 -32.78
C HIS A 9 -4.16 -8.34 -31.58
N LEU A 10 -3.46 -8.24 -30.45
CA LEU A 10 -3.77 -7.14 -29.52
C LEU A 10 -3.30 -5.83 -30.17
N ARG A 11 -4.13 -5.26 -31.04
CA ARG A 11 -3.85 -3.96 -31.65
C ARG A 11 -3.82 -2.92 -30.52
N PRO A 12 -2.76 -2.08 -30.40
CA PRO A 12 -2.70 -1.02 -29.40
C PRO A 12 -3.91 -0.08 -29.42
N SER A 13 -4.62 0.00 -30.55
CA SER A 13 -5.89 0.73 -30.69
C SER A 13 -7.01 0.23 -29.77
N ILE A 14 -6.94 -1.02 -29.28
CA ILE A 14 -7.90 -1.57 -28.29
C ILE A 14 -7.91 -0.75 -27.00
N LEU A 15 -6.75 -0.29 -26.52
CA LEU A 15 -6.63 0.48 -25.26
C LEU A 15 -7.41 1.80 -25.29
N PHE A 16 -7.69 2.32 -26.49
CA PHE A 16 -8.38 3.60 -26.69
C PHE A 16 -9.82 3.43 -27.17
N GLN A 17 -10.33 2.19 -27.21
CA GLN A 17 -11.74 1.97 -27.50
C GLN A 17 -12.59 2.62 -26.39
N PRO A 18 -13.66 3.33 -26.77
CA PRO A 18 -14.57 3.93 -25.82
C PRO A 18 -15.40 2.84 -25.12
N VAL A 19 -15.55 2.98 -23.81
CA VAL A 19 -16.44 2.20 -22.95
C VAL A 19 -17.26 3.15 -22.10
N ASP A 20 -18.38 2.68 -21.56
CA ASP A 20 -19.25 3.48 -20.70
C ASP A 20 -18.45 4.14 -19.55
N GLY A 21 -18.57 5.46 -19.40
CA GLY A 21 -17.80 6.22 -18.43
C GLY A 21 -18.35 6.20 -17.00
N SER A 22 -19.50 5.56 -16.77
CA SER A 22 -20.15 5.56 -15.46
C SER A 22 -19.35 4.79 -14.40
N PHE A 23 -18.60 3.74 -14.73
CA PHE A 23 -17.72 3.08 -13.76
C PHE A 23 -16.64 4.03 -13.23
N ALA A 24 -16.10 4.90 -14.08
CA ALA A 24 -15.04 5.85 -13.70
C ALA A 24 -15.63 6.92 -12.77
N ALA A 25 -16.86 7.37 -13.04
CA ALA A 25 -17.58 8.27 -12.15
C ALA A 25 -17.87 7.64 -10.79
N PHE A 26 -18.37 6.39 -10.77
CA PHE A 26 -18.58 5.64 -9.54
C PHE A 26 -17.28 5.53 -8.73
N PHE A 27 -16.21 5.08 -9.37
CA PHE A 27 -14.92 4.89 -8.69
C PHE A 27 -14.36 6.21 -8.17
N ARG A 28 -14.54 7.32 -8.90
CA ARG A 28 -14.17 8.67 -8.43
C ARG A 28 -14.90 9.07 -7.15
N ILE A 29 -16.21 8.85 -7.10
CA ILE A 29 -17.03 9.15 -5.92
C ILE A 29 -16.56 8.31 -4.74
N VAL A 30 -16.46 6.99 -4.92
CA VAL A 30 -16.01 6.06 -3.88
C VAL A 30 -14.60 6.42 -3.40
N PHE A 31 -13.65 6.62 -4.30
CA PHE A 31 -12.28 6.96 -3.96
C PHE A 31 -12.21 8.26 -3.15
N GLY A 32 -12.87 9.32 -3.61
CA GLY A 32 -12.88 10.60 -2.89
C GLY A 32 -13.52 10.50 -1.49
N LEU A 33 -14.62 9.75 -1.34
CA LEU A 33 -15.26 9.51 -0.05
C LEU A 33 -14.41 8.66 0.89
N VAL A 34 -13.77 7.61 0.37
CA VAL A 34 -12.85 6.76 1.14
C VAL A 34 -11.65 7.56 1.63
N MET A 35 -11.06 8.39 0.76
CA MET A 35 -9.98 9.31 1.15
C MET A 35 -10.44 10.31 2.22
N PHE A 36 -11.64 10.87 2.08
CA PHE A 36 -12.22 11.78 3.09
C PHE A 36 -12.34 11.10 4.44
N VAL A 37 -12.92 9.89 4.48
CA VAL A 37 -13.10 9.13 5.73
C VAL A 37 -11.76 8.79 6.35
N ASP A 38 -10.79 8.33 5.56
CA ASP A 38 -9.43 8.04 6.05
C ASP A 38 -8.80 9.28 6.70
N ILE A 39 -8.83 10.43 6.01
CA ILE A 39 -8.30 11.70 6.51
C ILE A 39 -9.03 12.15 7.78
N ALA A 40 -10.35 12.06 7.80
CA ALA A 40 -11.17 12.44 8.95
C ALA A 40 -10.87 11.55 10.18
N LEU A 41 -10.66 10.24 9.98
CA LEU A 41 -10.26 9.33 11.04
C LEU A 41 -8.85 9.65 11.56
N HIS A 42 -7.91 10.02 10.69
CA HIS A 42 -6.57 10.43 11.12
C HIS A 42 -6.60 11.72 11.95
N LEU A 43 -7.42 12.71 11.56
CA LEU A 43 -7.61 13.94 12.31
C LEU A 43 -8.32 13.70 13.64
N GLY A 44 -9.52 13.09 13.60
CA GLY A 44 -10.36 12.88 14.77
C GLY A 44 -9.79 11.86 15.77
N GLY A 45 -9.02 10.87 15.29
CA GLY A 45 -8.34 9.89 16.12
C GLY A 45 -6.99 10.37 16.68
N GLY A 46 -6.57 11.60 16.37
CA GLY A 46 -5.30 12.17 16.83
C GLY A 46 -4.05 11.60 16.16
N ALA A 47 -4.19 10.77 15.11
CA ALA A 47 -3.05 10.19 14.40
C ALA A 47 -2.16 11.27 13.76
N VAL A 48 -2.76 12.37 13.27
CA VAL A 48 -2.00 13.52 12.73
C VAL A 48 -0.99 14.05 13.75
N GLU A 49 -1.43 14.24 14.98
CA GLU A 49 -0.57 14.69 16.08
C GLU A 49 0.48 13.62 16.42
N HIS A 50 0.05 12.39 16.66
CA HIS A 50 0.91 11.34 17.22
C HIS A 50 1.96 10.81 16.22
N ILE A 51 1.66 10.83 14.92
CA ILE A 51 2.54 10.28 13.88
C ILE A 51 3.39 11.36 13.21
N TRP A 52 2.81 12.54 12.94
CA TRP A 52 3.50 13.56 12.16
C TRP A 52 3.85 14.80 12.97
N ALA A 53 2.96 15.37 13.79
CA ALA A 53 3.23 16.68 14.40
C ALA A 53 4.12 16.63 15.65
N ALA A 54 3.93 15.63 16.52
CA ALA A 54 4.58 15.53 17.83
C ALA A 54 5.97 14.85 17.82
N PRO A 55 6.27 13.84 16.98
CA PRO A 55 7.57 13.17 17.04
C PRO A 55 8.75 14.11 16.77
N ARG A 56 9.83 13.92 17.52
CA ARG A 56 11.07 14.70 17.36
C ARG A 56 11.93 14.23 16.19
N ILE A 57 11.80 12.95 15.84
CA ILE A 57 12.58 12.27 14.81
C ILE A 57 11.59 11.68 13.82
N HIS A 58 11.87 11.88 12.54
CA HIS A 58 11.10 11.31 11.44
C HIS A 58 12.00 10.50 10.53
N PHE A 59 11.59 9.27 10.25
CA PHE A 59 12.38 8.35 9.45
C PHE A 59 12.08 8.57 7.99
N LYS A 60 13.12 8.62 7.15
CA LYS A 60 12.98 9.01 5.75
C LYS A 60 13.17 7.81 4.82
N TYR A 61 12.45 7.84 3.70
CA TYR A 61 12.74 6.92 2.60
C TYR A 61 14.07 7.31 1.95
N TYR A 62 14.80 6.30 1.47
CA TYR A 62 16.04 6.53 0.73
C TYR A 62 15.77 7.38 -0.51
N GLY A 63 16.49 8.49 -0.68
CA GLY A 63 16.31 9.46 -1.77
C GLY A 63 15.22 10.52 -1.52
N PHE A 64 14.54 10.48 -0.38
CA PHE A 64 13.51 11.44 0.04
C PHE A 64 13.84 12.07 1.41
N GLU A 65 15.12 12.13 1.78
CA GLU A 65 15.59 12.74 3.02
C GLU A 65 15.29 14.25 3.11
N TRP A 66 15.11 14.89 1.95
CA TRP A 66 14.75 16.30 1.81
C TRP A 66 13.28 16.60 2.17
N VAL A 67 12.43 15.59 2.32
CA VAL A 67 11.02 15.79 2.66
C VAL A 67 10.90 16.10 4.15
N HIS A 68 10.82 17.39 4.48
CA HIS A 68 10.65 17.85 5.86
C HIS A 68 9.17 17.92 6.25
N ILE A 69 8.88 17.66 7.52
CA ILE A 69 7.53 17.73 8.09
C ILE A 69 7.19 19.16 8.46
N LEU A 70 5.94 19.56 8.19
CA LEU A 70 5.42 20.85 8.62
C LEU A 70 5.35 20.89 10.15
N ALA A 71 5.78 21.99 10.75
CA ALA A 71 5.79 22.11 12.20
C ALA A 71 4.37 22.22 12.79
N GLY A 72 4.11 21.45 13.86
CA GLY A 72 2.92 21.56 14.71
C GLY A 72 1.60 21.61 13.93
N GLN A 73 0.85 22.71 14.07
CA GLN A 73 -0.47 22.92 13.45
C GLN A 73 -0.44 22.88 11.92
N GLY A 74 0.72 23.04 11.27
CA GLY A 74 0.85 22.93 9.82
C GLY A 74 0.41 21.56 9.29
N MET A 75 0.69 20.48 10.03
CA MET A 75 0.23 19.13 9.66
C MET A 75 -1.30 18.99 9.76
N HIS A 76 -1.91 19.54 10.82
CA HIS A 76 -3.36 19.52 10.99
C HIS A 76 -4.08 20.28 9.86
N LEU A 77 -3.58 21.46 9.51
CA LEU A 77 -4.10 22.25 8.41
C LEU A 77 -3.96 21.51 7.07
N LEU A 78 -2.80 20.89 6.81
CA LEU A 78 -2.60 20.09 5.60
C LEU A 78 -3.64 18.97 5.49
N PHE A 79 -3.84 18.19 6.55
CA PHE A 79 -4.84 17.12 6.55
C PHE A 79 -6.27 17.66 6.36
N ALA A 80 -6.61 18.80 6.98
CA ALA A 80 -7.91 19.43 6.76
C ALA A 80 -8.13 19.83 5.28
N VAL A 81 -7.10 20.42 4.65
CA VAL A 81 -7.12 20.75 3.22
C VAL A 81 -7.25 19.49 2.36
N LEU A 82 -6.51 18.43 2.67
CA LEU A 82 -6.64 17.14 1.98
C LEU A 82 -8.06 16.57 2.09
N GLY A 83 -8.71 16.73 3.25
CA GLY A 83 -10.10 16.35 3.48
C GLY A 83 -11.04 17.08 2.52
N VAL A 84 -10.92 18.42 2.41
CA VAL A 84 -11.70 19.22 1.46
C VAL A 84 -11.43 18.79 0.01
N LEU A 85 -10.16 18.61 -0.36
CA LEU A 85 -9.78 18.17 -1.71
C LEU A 85 -10.40 16.81 -2.06
N SER A 86 -10.44 15.86 -1.12
CA SER A 86 -11.02 14.55 -1.33
C SER A 86 -12.53 14.60 -1.62
N ILE A 87 -13.28 15.50 -0.96
CA ILE A 87 -14.68 15.79 -1.28
C ILE A 87 -14.80 16.45 -2.65
N CYS A 88 -13.95 17.42 -2.99
CA CYS A 88 -13.96 18.02 -4.33
C CYS A 88 -13.68 16.98 -5.43
N VAL A 89 -12.80 15.99 -5.18
CA VAL A 89 -12.58 14.85 -6.09
C VAL A 89 -13.84 13.98 -6.19
N ALA A 90 -14.49 13.67 -5.06
CA ALA A 90 -15.74 12.89 -5.01
C ALA A 90 -16.92 13.58 -5.73
N LEU A 91 -16.97 14.92 -5.73
CA LEU A 91 -17.96 15.72 -6.46
C LEU A 91 -17.54 15.99 -7.91
N GLY A 92 -16.23 15.94 -8.17
CA GLY A 92 -15.65 16.19 -9.49
C GLY A 92 -15.75 17.66 -9.82
N LEU A 93 -15.35 18.48 -8.84
CA LEU A 93 -15.25 19.92 -8.88
C LEU A 93 -13.78 20.30 -9.02
N PHE A 94 -13.44 21.03 -10.09
CA PHE A 94 -12.06 21.33 -10.49
C PHE A 94 -11.18 20.08 -10.51
N TYR A 95 -11.74 18.97 -11.03
CA TYR A 95 -11.28 17.62 -10.73
C TYR A 95 -9.80 17.38 -11.01
N ARG A 96 -9.28 17.89 -12.13
CA ARG A 96 -7.87 17.70 -12.49
C ARG A 96 -6.96 18.38 -11.47
N PHE A 97 -7.30 19.61 -11.11
CA PHE A 97 -6.56 20.39 -10.13
C PHE A 97 -6.63 19.75 -8.73
N THR A 98 -7.83 19.40 -8.26
CA THR A 98 -8.01 18.83 -6.92
C THR A 98 -7.42 17.43 -6.80
N SER A 99 -7.49 16.60 -7.85
CA SER A 99 -6.84 15.28 -7.88
C SER A 99 -5.31 15.41 -7.83
N THR A 100 -4.73 16.40 -8.53
CA THR A 100 -3.30 16.67 -8.47
C THR A 100 -2.86 17.11 -7.07
N LEU A 101 -3.58 18.06 -6.46
CA LEU A 101 -3.26 18.51 -5.10
C LEU A 101 -3.43 17.40 -4.06
N LEU A 102 -4.48 16.58 -4.19
CA LEU A 102 -4.71 15.43 -3.32
C LEU A 102 -3.56 14.42 -3.44
N PHE A 103 -3.14 14.09 -4.67
CA PHE A 103 -2.00 13.21 -4.90
C PHE A 103 -0.72 13.76 -4.28
N LEU A 104 -0.39 15.04 -4.54
CA LEU A 104 0.83 15.65 -4.03
C LEU A 104 0.85 15.69 -2.50
N GLY A 105 -0.24 16.15 -1.88
CA GLY A 105 -0.31 16.26 -0.43
C GLY A 105 -0.36 14.90 0.28
N PHE A 106 -1.13 13.93 -0.22
CA PHE A 106 -1.16 12.58 0.37
C PHE A 106 0.17 11.84 0.17
N THR A 107 0.81 11.99 -0.99
CA THR A 107 2.15 11.43 -1.24
C THR A 107 3.20 12.11 -0.35
N TYR A 108 3.08 13.42 -0.12
CA TYR A 108 3.92 14.12 0.85
C TYR A 108 3.77 13.53 2.25
N THR A 109 2.54 13.33 2.76
CA THR A 109 2.34 12.75 4.10
C THR A 109 2.89 11.33 4.20
N PHE A 110 2.81 10.57 3.11
CA PHE A 110 3.40 9.23 3.01
C PHE A 110 4.94 9.28 3.04
N LEU A 111 5.58 10.12 2.22
CA LEU A 111 7.05 10.23 2.14
C LEU A 111 7.67 10.87 3.40
N ALA A 112 6.88 11.67 4.12
CA ALA A 112 7.32 12.39 5.29
C ALA A 112 7.69 11.49 6.49
N GLU A 113 7.05 10.32 6.64
CA GLU A 113 7.28 9.41 7.77
C GLU A 113 7.29 7.94 7.33
N LYS A 114 8.50 7.40 7.11
CA LYS A 114 8.73 6.00 6.74
C LYS A 114 8.27 5.02 7.82
N ALA A 115 8.34 5.40 9.10
CA ALA A 115 7.91 4.52 10.19
C ALA A 115 6.40 4.27 10.16
N ALA A 116 5.61 5.13 9.51
CA ALA A 116 4.17 4.96 9.32
C ALA A 116 3.81 4.18 8.03
N TYR A 117 4.78 3.56 7.35
CA TYR A 117 4.54 2.83 6.11
C TYR A 117 3.45 1.75 6.27
N GLN A 118 2.46 1.81 5.38
CA GLN A 118 1.49 0.74 5.17
C GLN A 118 1.32 0.48 3.68
N ASN A 119 1.14 -0.78 3.29
CA ASN A 119 0.96 -1.14 1.88
C ASN A 119 -0.28 -0.46 1.26
N HIS A 120 -1.34 -0.23 2.05
CA HIS A 120 -2.53 0.45 1.53
C HIS A 120 -2.32 1.95 1.32
N PHE A 121 -1.50 2.64 2.13
CA PHE A 121 -1.13 4.03 1.83
C PHE A 121 -0.32 4.14 0.54
N TYR A 122 0.59 3.18 0.30
CA TYR A 122 1.28 3.10 -0.98
C TYR A 122 0.29 2.90 -2.15
N LEU A 123 -0.68 2.00 -2.02
CA LEU A 123 -1.74 1.83 -3.02
C LEU A 123 -2.54 3.12 -3.25
N LEU A 124 -2.93 3.82 -2.18
CA LEU A 124 -3.67 5.08 -2.28
C LEU A 124 -2.84 6.18 -2.96
N CYS A 125 -1.52 6.23 -2.78
CA CYS A 125 -0.65 7.12 -3.55
C CYS A 125 -0.71 6.81 -5.05
N LEU A 126 -0.61 5.53 -5.44
CA LEU A 126 -0.69 5.11 -6.84
C LEU A 126 -2.05 5.41 -7.47
N ILE A 127 -3.14 5.11 -6.75
CA ILE A 127 -4.50 5.38 -7.22
C ILE A 127 -4.73 6.90 -7.32
N SER A 128 -4.30 7.69 -6.34
CA SER A 128 -4.35 9.16 -6.40
C SER A 128 -3.65 9.69 -7.66
N PHE A 129 -2.46 9.15 -7.99
CA PHE A 129 -1.75 9.50 -9.20
C PHE A 129 -2.55 9.16 -10.47
N PHE A 130 -3.18 7.99 -10.53
CA PHE A 130 -4.02 7.62 -11.67
C PHE A 130 -5.22 8.54 -11.85
N MET A 131 -5.85 8.95 -10.75
CA MET A 131 -7.02 9.82 -10.79
C MET A 131 -6.72 11.15 -11.48
N ILE A 132 -5.48 11.66 -11.40
CA ILE A 132 -5.05 12.83 -12.19
C ILE A 132 -5.33 12.63 -13.68
N TRP A 133 -5.09 11.43 -14.21
CA TRP A 133 -5.10 11.13 -15.65
C TRP A 133 -6.44 10.58 -16.15
N ILE A 134 -7.14 9.82 -15.32
CA ILE A 134 -8.45 9.25 -15.66
C ILE A 134 -9.48 10.38 -15.82
N PRO A 135 -10.19 10.50 -16.96
CA PRO A 135 -11.18 11.56 -17.18
C PRO A 135 -12.52 11.27 -16.47
N ALA A 136 -12.50 10.89 -15.20
CA ALA A 136 -13.68 10.48 -14.44
C ALA A 136 -14.69 11.62 -14.21
N HIS A 137 -14.23 12.87 -14.22
CA HIS A 137 -15.08 14.07 -14.16
C HIS A 137 -15.86 14.32 -15.45
N ARG A 138 -15.67 13.58 -16.55
CA ARG A 138 -16.56 13.69 -17.70
C ARG A 138 -17.94 13.12 -17.43
N ASN A 139 -18.12 12.34 -16.37
CA ASN A 139 -19.37 11.66 -16.09
C ASN A 139 -19.81 11.91 -14.63
N PHE A 140 -21.08 12.25 -14.43
CA PHE A 140 -21.71 12.47 -13.11
C PHE A 140 -20.91 13.39 -12.17
N SER A 141 -20.40 14.51 -12.67
CA SER A 141 -19.58 15.45 -11.90
C SER A 141 -20.12 16.88 -11.97
N ILE A 142 -19.71 17.73 -11.02
CA ILE A 142 -19.99 19.17 -11.07
C ILE A 142 -19.35 19.82 -12.31
N ASP A 143 -18.11 19.46 -12.67
CA ASP A 143 -17.42 19.99 -13.86
C ASP A 143 -18.22 19.74 -15.16
N SER A 144 -18.81 18.54 -15.29
CA SER A 144 -19.64 18.18 -16.45
C SER A 144 -21.02 18.85 -16.40
N TRP A 145 -21.65 18.91 -15.21
CA TRP A 145 -22.95 19.54 -15.03
C TRP A 145 -22.93 21.05 -15.29
N ARG A 146 -21.83 21.72 -14.91
CA ARG A 146 -21.58 23.15 -15.19
C ARG A 146 -21.15 23.42 -16.64
N GLY A 147 -20.96 22.39 -17.46
CA GLY A 147 -20.56 22.52 -18.86
C GLY A 147 -19.09 22.88 -19.08
N TRP A 148 -18.24 22.89 -18.04
CA TRP A 148 -16.82 23.19 -18.15
C TRP A 148 -16.05 22.09 -18.87
N VAL A 149 -16.56 20.86 -18.84
CA VAL A 149 -15.99 19.72 -19.55
C VAL A 149 -17.07 18.99 -20.34
N LYS A 150 -16.82 18.81 -21.65
CA LYS A 150 -17.70 18.04 -22.53
C LYS A 150 -17.73 16.57 -22.12
N SER A 151 -18.94 16.01 -22.09
CA SER A 151 -19.21 14.60 -21.84
C SER A 151 -19.86 13.97 -23.06
N ASP A 152 -19.34 12.82 -23.49
CA ASP A 152 -19.96 11.93 -24.46
C ASP A 152 -20.47 10.63 -23.80
N GLY A 153 -20.48 10.57 -22.46
CA GLY A 153 -20.88 9.38 -21.72
C GLY A 153 -19.83 8.26 -21.66
N THR A 154 -18.63 8.45 -22.22
CA THR A 154 -17.62 7.39 -22.39
C THR A 154 -16.23 7.77 -21.86
N VAL A 155 -15.38 6.76 -21.68
CA VAL A 155 -13.94 6.89 -21.41
C VAL A 155 -13.17 5.82 -22.19
N ALA A 156 -11.88 6.03 -22.41
CA ALA A 156 -11.02 5.01 -23.05
C ALA A 156 -10.79 3.81 -22.12
N VAL A 157 -10.86 2.58 -22.65
CA VAL A 157 -10.82 1.34 -21.86
C VAL A 157 -9.51 1.13 -21.07
N TRP A 158 -8.40 1.76 -21.46
CA TRP A 158 -7.17 1.72 -20.67
C TRP A 158 -7.38 2.21 -19.23
N THR A 159 -8.32 3.14 -19.01
CA THR A 159 -8.64 3.66 -17.67
C THR A 159 -9.17 2.57 -16.75
N LEU A 160 -10.02 1.68 -17.28
CA LEU A 160 -10.57 0.53 -16.59
C LEU A 160 -9.48 -0.51 -16.30
N TRP A 161 -8.65 -0.81 -17.31
CA TRP A 161 -7.59 -1.81 -17.17
C TRP A 161 -6.43 -1.34 -16.29
N LEU A 162 -6.14 -0.05 -16.24
CA LEU A 162 -5.15 0.51 -15.31
C LEU A 162 -5.58 0.26 -13.85
N LEU A 163 -6.84 0.58 -13.53
CA LEU A 163 -7.38 0.36 -12.19
C LEU A 163 -7.47 -1.14 -11.84
N ARG A 164 -8.05 -1.96 -12.74
CA ARG A 164 -8.13 -3.42 -12.55
C ARG A 164 -6.76 -4.06 -12.40
N GLY A 165 -5.82 -3.66 -13.25
CA GLY A 165 -4.46 -4.17 -13.26
C GLY A 165 -3.76 -3.88 -11.94
N GLN A 166 -3.85 -2.63 -11.44
CA GLN A 166 -3.24 -2.29 -10.16
C GLN A 166 -3.83 -3.07 -8.99
N ILE A 167 -5.16 -3.19 -8.91
CA ILE A 167 -5.82 -3.99 -7.87
C ILE A 167 -5.40 -5.47 -7.97
N ALA A 168 -5.34 -6.02 -9.18
CA ALA A 168 -4.91 -7.39 -9.42
C ALA A 168 -3.46 -7.64 -9.00
N ILE A 169 -2.55 -6.69 -9.28
CA ILE A 169 -1.13 -6.75 -8.88
C ILE A 169 -1.02 -6.84 -7.35
N VAL A 170 -1.78 -6.03 -6.62
CA VAL A 170 -1.75 -6.04 -5.15
C VAL A 170 -2.16 -7.41 -4.60
N TYR A 171 -3.27 -7.98 -5.06
CA TYR A 171 -3.68 -9.32 -4.65
C TYR A 171 -2.66 -10.38 -5.04
N PHE A 172 -2.24 -10.40 -6.30
CA PHE A 172 -1.33 -11.40 -6.82
C PHE A 172 -0.01 -11.45 -6.04
N PHE A 173 0.63 -10.30 -5.79
CA PHE A 173 1.86 -10.27 -5.01
C PHE A 173 1.62 -10.51 -3.52
N GLY A 174 0.46 -10.13 -2.98
CA GLY A 174 0.04 -10.49 -1.63
C GLY A 174 -0.08 -12.00 -1.42
N GLY A 175 -0.55 -12.73 -2.44
CA GLY A 175 -0.66 -14.19 -2.47
C GLY A 175 0.67 -14.87 -2.77
N LEU A 176 1.44 -14.34 -3.72
CA LEU A 176 2.79 -14.84 -4.04
C LEU A 176 3.69 -14.77 -2.81
N ALA A 177 3.60 -13.69 -2.02
CA ALA A 177 4.38 -13.56 -0.81
C ALA A 177 3.96 -14.53 0.30
N LYS A 178 2.76 -15.10 0.24
CA LYS A 178 2.24 -16.16 1.14
C LYS A 178 2.68 -17.57 0.71
N LEU A 179 3.28 -17.73 -0.46
CA LEU A 179 3.92 -18.98 -0.88
C LEU A 179 5.32 -19.10 -0.24
N ASN A 180 5.35 -19.15 1.09
CA ASN A 180 6.55 -19.35 1.91
C ASN A 180 6.31 -20.43 2.97
N TYR A 181 7.38 -20.93 3.59
CA TYR A 181 7.28 -22.06 4.52
C TYR A 181 6.40 -21.69 5.72
N ASP A 182 6.63 -20.53 6.32
CA ASP A 182 5.93 -20.09 7.55
C ASP A 182 4.44 -19.93 7.37
N TRP A 183 4.02 -19.30 6.28
CA TRP A 183 2.59 -19.11 6.00
C TRP A 183 1.90 -20.46 5.80
N LEU A 184 2.49 -21.35 5.00
CA LEU A 184 1.93 -22.67 4.71
C LEU A 184 1.92 -23.58 5.94
N HIS A 185 2.84 -23.40 6.88
CA HIS A 185 2.83 -24.11 8.16
C HIS A 185 1.96 -23.43 9.20
N GLY A 186 1.49 -22.20 8.97
CA GLY A 186 0.59 -21.47 9.85
C GLY A 186 1.22 -20.72 11.00
N GLU A 187 2.54 -20.52 10.97
CA GLU A 187 3.30 -19.92 12.08
C GLU A 187 2.78 -18.55 12.53
N PRO A 188 2.72 -17.51 11.67
CA PRO A 188 2.18 -16.22 12.09
C PRO A 188 0.68 -16.30 12.44
N MET A 189 -0.08 -17.15 11.74
CA MET A 189 -1.52 -17.22 11.90
C MET A 189 -1.93 -17.81 13.26
N ARG A 190 -1.26 -18.88 13.72
CA ARG A 190 -1.50 -19.43 15.07
C ARG A 190 -1.27 -18.37 16.13
N LEU A 191 -0.15 -17.65 16.05
CA LEU A 191 0.19 -16.58 16.99
C LEU A 191 -0.90 -15.49 17.01
N TRP A 192 -1.34 -15.02 15.85
CA TRP A 192 -2.36 -13.97 15.77
C TRP A 192 -3.73 -14.43 16.25
N LEU A 193 -4.17 -15.64 15.89
CA LEU A 193 -5.48 -16.15 16.28
C LEU A 193 -5.64 -16.23 17.80
N THR A 194 -4.57 -16.53 18.54
CA THR A 194 -4.63 -16.54 20.02
C THR A 194 -5.07 -15.21 20.65
N ALA A 195 -4.86 -14.09 19.96
CA ALA A 195 -5.29 -12.76 20.43
C ALA A 195 -6.80 -12.52 20.32
N TYR A 196 -7.55 -13.41 19.65
CA TYR A 196 -8.99 -13.27 19.39
C TYR A 196 -9.85 -14.29 20.15
N GLY A 197 -9.34 -14.83 21.27
CA GLY A 197 -10.07 -15.79 22.11
C GLY A 197 -11.42 -15.26 22.64
N ASP A 198 -11.55 -13.94 22.79
CA ASP A 198 -12.77 -13.30 23.30
C ASP A 198 -13.88 -13.10 22.24
N TYR A 199 -13.61 -13.44 20.98
CA TYR A 199 -14.61 -13.26 19.92
C TYR A 199 -15.65 -14.37 19.98
N TRP A 200 -16.94 -14.01 20.11
CA TRP A 200 -18.02 -14.97 20.33
C TRP A 200 -18.12 -16.11 19.27
N LEU A 201 -17.77 -15.83 18.00
CA LEU A 201 -17.92 -16.80 16.91
C LEU A 201 -16.68 -17.66 16.67
N ILE A 202 -15.48 -17.05 16.74
CA ILE A 202 -14.21 -17.75 16.42
C ILE A 202 -13.37 -18.09 17.65
N GLY A 203 -13.61 -17.40 18.77
CA GLY A 203 -12.88 -17.51 20.03
C GLY A 203 -12.72 -18.94 20.54
N PRO A 204 -13.81 -19.75 20.58
CA PRO A 204 -13.72 -21.16 20.98
C PRO A 204 -12.82 -22.02 20.08
N TYR A 205 -12.52 -21.58 18.86
CA TYR A 205 -11.81 -22.36 17.84
C TYR A 205 -10.42 -21.79 17.49
N VAL A 206 -9.94 -20.72 18.14
CA VAL A 206 -8.68 -20.06 17.77
C VAL A 206 -7.43 -20.92 17.90
N ARG A 207 -7.52 -22.06 18.60
CA ARG A 207 -6.45 -23.05 18.74
C ARG A 207 -6.63 -24.28 17.83
N GLU A 208 -7.75 -24.36 17.11
CA GLU A 208 -8.07 -25.49 16.26
C GLU A 208 -7.39 -25.36 14.89
N GLU A 209 -6.70 -26.41 14.47
CA GLU A 209 -5.91 -26.40 13.23
C GLU A 209 -6.78 -26.23 11.97
N TRP A 210 -8.06 -26.60 12.01
CA TRP A 210 -8.96 -26.36 10.88
C TRP A 210 -9.21 -24.87 10.66
N LEU A 211 -9.29 -24.07 11.73
CA LEU A 211 -9.50 -22.62 11.63
C LEU A 211 -8.23 -21.94 11.13
N VAL A 212 -7.08 -22.37 11.64
CA VAL A 212 -5.75 -21.96 11.17
C VAL A 212 -5.63 -22.24 9.66
N ALA A 213 -5.95 -23.47 9.21
CA ALA A 213 -5.93 -23.86 7.81
C ALA A 213 -6.91 -23.03 6.95
N PHE A 214 -8.10 -22.73 7.45
CA PHE A 214 -9.07 -21.86 6.77
C PHE A 214 -8.48 -20.48 6.48
N PHE A 215 -7.83 -19.83 7.44
CA PHE A 215 -7.21 -18.52 7.21
C PHE A 215 -5.99 -18.58 6.28
N ILE A 216 -5.18 -19.63 6.39
CA ILE A 216 -3.98 -19.81 5.55
C ILE A 216 -4.36 -20.04 4.10
N PHE A 217 -5.14 -21.09 3.83
CA PHE A 217 -5.50 -21.49 2.47
C PHE A 217 -6.58 -20.57 1.87
N GLY A 218 -7.51 -20.08 2.70
CA GLY A 218 -8.50 -19.09 2.28
C GLY A 218 -7.85 -17.76 1.89
N GLY A 219 -6.96 -17.24 2.73
CA GLY A 219 -6.21 -16.01 2.44
C GLY A 219 -5.30 -16.16 1.21
N LEU A 220 -4.54 -17.25 1.13
CA LEU A 220 -3.67 -17.55 -0.01
C LEU A 220 -4.46 -17.70 -1.32
N GLY A 221 -5.51 -18.53 -1.31
CA GLY A 221 -6.32 -18.80 -2.49
C GLY A 221 -7.06 -17.55 -2.96
N LEU A 222 -7.59 -16.75 -2.05
CA LEU A 222 -8.21 -15.48 -2.40
C LEU A 222 -7.20 -14.54 -3.05
N ASP A 223 -6.05 -14.31 -2.43
CA ASP A 223 -5.05 -13.37 -2.97
C ASP A 223 -4.54 -13.80 -4.36
N LEU A 224 -4.32 -15.10 -4.60
CA LEU A 224 -3.85 -15.57 -5.90
C LEU A 224 -4.93 -15.55 -6.99
N PHE A 225 -6.18 -15.88 -6.65
CA PHE A 225 -7.20 -16.19 -7.65
C PHE A 225 -8.36 -15.20 -7.72
N ILE A 226 -8.51 -14.26 -6.78
CA ILE A 226 -9.69 -13.38 -6.78
C ILE A 226 -9.77 -12.51 -8.05
N ALA A 227 -8.65 -11.96 -8.51
CA ALA A 227 -8.61 -11.15 -9.72
C ALA A 227 -9.01 -11.93 -11.00
N PRO A 228 -8.42 -13.09 -11.33
CA PRO A 228 -8.86 -13.87 -12.50
C PRO A 228 -10.31 -14.37 -12.35
N LEU A 229 -10.76 -14.74 -11.14
CA LEU A 229 -12.14 -15.17 -10.90
C LEU A 229 -13.15 -14.02 -11.07
N LEU A 230 -12.78 -12.78 -10.72
CA LEU A 230 -13.59 -11.58 -10.98
C LEU A 230 -13.63 -11.21 -12.47
N LEU A 231 -12.52 -11.41 -13.19
CA LEU A 231 -12.45 -11.15 -14.63
C LEU A 231 -13.28 -12.17 -15.43
N TRP A 232 -13.28 -13.44 -15.01
CA TRP A 232 -14.02 -14.49 -15.68
C TRP A 232 -15.53 -14.37 -15.47
N SER A 233 -16.28 -14.19 -16.56
CA SER A 233 -17.72 -13.93 -16.52
C SER A 233 -18.56 -15.00 -15.81
N ARG A 234 -18.13 -16.27 -15.82
CA ARG A 234 -18.86 -17.39 -15.19
C ARG A 234 -18.76 -17.36 -13.66
N THR A 235 -17.63 -16.90 -13.12
CA THR A 235 -17.35 -16.88 -11.68
C THR A 235 -17.54 -15.51 -11.04
N ARG A 236 -17.64 -14.45 -11.84
CA ARG A 236 -17.60 -13.05 -11.39
C ARG A 236 -18.47 -12.71 -10.19
N TYR A 237 -19.75 -13.08 -10.20
CA TYR A 237 -20.66 -12.72 -9.09
C TYR A 237 -20.40 -13.53 -7.82
N ALA A 238 -20.01 -14.80 -7.96
CA ALA A 238 -19.57 -15.62 -6.81
C ALA A 238 -18.27 -15.05 -6.23
N ALA A 239 -17.30 -14.70 -7.08
CA ALA A 239 -16.04 -14.07 -6.69
C ALA A 239 -16.27 -12.70 -6.02
N PHE A 240 -17.25 -11.92 -6.51
CA PHE A 240 -17.65 -10.66 -5.89
C PHE A 240 -18.16 -10.88 -4.46
N ALA A 241 -19.05 -11.87 -4.24
CA ALA A 241 -19.56 -12.21 -2.92
C ALA A 241 -18.44 -12.68 -1.98
N VAL A 242 -17.54 -13.54 -2.47
CA VAL A 242 -16.37 -14.00 -1.71
C VAL A 242 -15.45 -12.84 -1.31
N SER A 243 -15.13 -11.94 -2.25
CA SER A 243 -14.31 -10.75 -1.98
C SER A 243 -14.97 -9.85 -0.92
N LEU A 244 -16.28 -9.59 -1.04
CA LEU A 244 -17.01 -8.79 -0.07
C LEU A 244 -16.95 -9.41 1.33
N THR A 245 -17.25 -10.70 1.46
CA THR A 245 -17.19 -11.41 2.74
C THR A 245 -15.79 -11.38 3.33
N PHE A 246 -14.75 -11.61 2.52
CA PHE A 246 -13.36 -11.54 2.97
C PHE A 246 -12.98 -10.17 3.54
N HIS A 247 -13.36 -9.09 2.87
CA HIS A 247 -13.06 -7.74 3.37
C HIS A 247 -13.83 -7.41 4.65
N LEU A 248 -15.09 -7.83 4.76
CA LEU A 248 -15.86 -7.67 5.98
C LEU A 248 -15.25 -8.46 7.15
N LEU A 249 -14.82 -9.70 6.91
CA LEU A 249 -14.11 -10.52 7.90
C LEU A 249 -12.78 -9.87 8.32
N ASN A 250 -12.00 -9.38 7.37
CA ASN A 250 -10.73 -8.69 7.68
C ASN A 250 -10.95 -7.41 8.48
N ASN A 251 -12.00 -6.65 8.19
CA ASN A 251 -12.35 -5.47 8.98
C ASN A 251 -12.75 -5.84 10.41
N TRP A 252 -13.57 -6.88 10.57
CA TRP A 252 -14.07 -7.31 11.87
C TRP A 252 -12.97 -7.93 12.77
N ILE A 253 -12.14 -8.80 12.19
CA ILE A 253 -11.11 -9.55 12.92
C ILE A 253 -9.82 -8.73 13.00
N PHE A 254 -9.21 -8.39 11.86
CA PHE A 254 -7.86 -7.83 11.81
C PHE A 254 -7.81 -6.29 11.88
N ARG A 255 -8.95 -5.59 11.75
CA ARG A 255 -9.06 -4.12 11.89
C ARG A 255 -7.99 -3.34 11.12
N ILE A 256 -7.74 -3.71 9.87
CA ILE A 256 -6.66 -3.18 9.01
C ILE A 256 -6.97 -1.81 8.38
N GLY A 257 -7.62 -0.92 9.13
CA GLY A 257 -7.90 0.47 8.74
C GLY A 257 -8.87 0.61 7.56
N ILE A 258 -8.64 1.60 6.70
CA ILE A 258 -9.52 1.92 5.57
C ILE A 258 -9.48 0.87 4.44
N PHE A 259 -8.45 0.02 4.42
CA PHE A 259 -8.19 -0.88 3.30
C PHE A 259 -9.38 -1.77 2.90
N PRO A 260 -10.09 -2.47 3.81
CA PRO A 260 -11.22 -3.30 3.42
C PRO A 260 -12.33 -2.51 2.73
N TRP A 261 -12.61 -1.29 3.22
CA TRP A 261 -13.61 -0.39 2.65
C TRP A 261 -13.21 0.11 1.26
N PHE A 262 -11.94 0.48 1.08
CA PHE A 262 -11.40 0.81 -0.24
C PHE A 262 -11.55 -0.36 -1.21
N MET A 263 -11.18 -1.57 -0.81
CA MET A 263 -11.24 -2.74 -1.67
C MET A 263 -12.68 -3.13 -2.01
N ILE A 264 -13.61 -3.10 -1.05
CA ILE A 264 -15.06 -3.28 -1.32
C ILE A 264 -15.54 -2.26 -2.35
N GLY A 265 -15.13 -1.00 -2.20
CA GLY A 265 -15.45 0.07 -3.15
C GLY A 265 -14.80 -0.10 -4.53
N ALA A 266 -13.65 -0.76 -4.61
CA ALA A 266 -12.91 -1.00 -5.85
C ALA A 266 -13.37 -2.27 -6.59
N THR A 267 -13.84 -3.31 -5.89
CA THR A 267 -14.28 -4.59 -6.50
C THR A 267 -15.32 -4.42 -7.63
N PRO A 268 -16.30 -3.48 -7.56
CA PRO A 268 -17.21 -3.21 -8.67
C PRO A 268 -16.55 -2.81 -9.99
N LEU A 269 -15.28 -2.38 -9.98
CA LEU A 269 -14.51 -2.17 -11.21
C LEU A 269 -14.43 -3.42 -12.08
N PHE A 270 -14.54 -4.63 -11.51
CA PHE A 270 -14.50 -5.89 -12.25
C PHE A 270 -15.84 -6.28 -12.90
N LEU A 271 -16.91 -5.53 -12.63
CA LEU A 271 -18.20 -5.68 -13.31
C LEU A 271 -18.19 -5.05 -14.72
N ALA A 272 -19.29 -5.16 -15.45
CA ALA A 272 -19.43 -4.50 -16.75
C ALA A 272 -19.31 -2.96 -16.60
N PRO A 273 -18.63 -2.23 -17.51
CA PRO A 273 -18.37 -0.79 -17.33
C PRO A 273 -19.63 0.08 -17.21
N ASP A 274 -20.76 -0.41 -17.71
CA ASP A 274 -22.07 0.22 -17.66
C ASP A 274 -22.91 -0.16 -16.42
N TRP A 275 -22.36 -0.98 -15.51
CA TRP A 275 -23.08 -1.47 -14.32
C TRP A 275 -23.69 -0.33 -13.48
N PRO A 276 -23.05 0.85 -13.27
CA PRO A 276 -23.65 1.90 -12.46
C PRO A 276 -24.89 2.49 -13.14
N ARG A 277 -24.83 2.72 -14.45
CA ARG A 277 -25.98 3.22 -15.21
C ARG A 277 -27.10 2.19 -15.27
N ARG A 278 -26.77 0.89 -15.39
CA ARG A 278 -27.74 -0.21 -15.32
C ARG A 278 -28.43 -0.28 -13.96
N ALA A 279 -27.67 -0.16 -12.88
CA ALA A 279 -28.22 -0.14 -11.52
C ALA A 279 -29.13 1.07 -11.30
N LEU A 280 -28.72 2.25 -11.76
CA LEU A 280 -29.51 3.47 -11.66
C LEU A 280 -30.82 3.39 -12.46
N ALA A 281 -30.78 2.86 -13.69
CA ALA A 281 -31.98 2.67 -14.51
C ALA A 281 -32.96 1.70 -13.84
N ARG A 282 -32.46 0.57 -13.31
CA ARG A 282 -33.27 -0.40 -12.56
C ARG A 282 -33.89 0.22 -11.31
N TRP A 283 -33.13 1.00 -10.55
CA TRP A 283 -33.65 1.69 -9.35
C TRP A 283 -34.74 2.71 -9.68
N ARG A 284 -34.66 3.37 -10.85
CA ARG A 284 -35.66 4.32 -11.34
C ARG A 284 -36.85 3.66 -12.07
N GLY A 285 -36.86 2.34 -12.21
CA GLY A 285 -37.87 1.63 -13.01
C GLY A 285 -37.83 1.98 -14.51
N GLN A 286 -36.69 2.44 -15.03
CA GLN A 286 -36.52 2.86 -16.42
C GLN A 286 -35.85 1.76 -17.25
N PRO A 287 -36.23 1.58 -18.53
CA PRO A 287 -35.53 0.67 -19.42
C PRO A 287 -34.08 1.13 -19.61
N PHE A 288 -33.14 0.20 -19.46
CA PHE A 288 -31.74 0.47 -19.75
C PHE A 288 -31.47 0.18 -21.22
N THR A 289 -31.10 1.21 -21.98
CA THR A 289 -30.56 1.05 -23.32
C THR A 289 -29.04 1.09 -23.21
N PRO A 290 -28.32 0.00 -23.55
CA PRO A 290 -26.87 0.03 -23.66
C PRO A 290 -26.48 1.14 -24.64
N ALA A 291 -25.38 1.85 -24.35
CA ALA A 291 -24.77 2.68 -25.38
C ALA A 291 -24.51 1.77 -26.59
N GLY A 292 -25.05 2.14 -27.76
CA GLY A 292 -24.92 1.34 -28.97
C GLY A 292 -23.46 1.00 -29.25
N PRO A 293 -23.15 -0.12 -29.94
CA PRO A 293 -21.78 -0.43 -30.30
C PRO A 293 -21.19 0.79 -30.99
N ILE A 294 -20.15 1.36 -30.41
CA ILE A 294 -19.53 2.56 -30.98
C ILE A 294 -18.83 2.08 -32.25
N THR A 295 -19.51 2.25 -33.38
CA THR A 295 -19.03 1.93 -34.74
C THR A 295 -17.96 2.92 -35.17
N THR A 296 -17.06 3.33 -34.27
CA THR A 296 -15.84 3.99 -34.69
C THR A 296 -14.91 2.91 -35.21
N THR A 297 -14.63 2.95 -36.52
CA THR A 297 -13.46 2.31 -37.11
C THR A 297 -12.23 2.84 -36.38
N ALA A 298 -11.81 2.14 -35.31
CA ALA A 298 -10.66 2.55 -34.53
C ALA A 298 -9.49 2.74 -35.50
N PRO A 299 -8.84 3.92 -35.52
CA PRO A 299 -7.80 4.19 -36.50
C PRO A 299 -6.75 3.09 -36.43
N LYS A 300 -6.34 2.57 -37.59
CA LYS A 300 -5.37 1.46 -37.67
C LYS A 300 -4.02 1.84 -37.05
N LYS A 301 -3.69 3.13 -37.02
CA LYS A 301 -2.47 3.68 -36.42
C LYS A 301 -2.81 4.53 -35.19
N LEU A 302 -2.00 4.40 -34.15
CA LEU A 302 -2.07 5.27 -32.98
C LEU A 302 -1.64 6.69 -33.35
N THR A 303 -2.28 7.68 -32.74
CA THR A 303 -1.76 9.06 -32.70
C THR A 303 -0.51 9.13 -31.81
N SER A 304 0.34 10.14 -31.97
CA SER A 304 1.54 10.32 -31.13
C SER A 304 1.20 10.38 -29.63
N ARG A 305 0.07 11.02 -29.27
CA ARG A 305 -0.41 11.06 -27.87
C ARG A 305 -0.80 9.68 -27.35
N GLN A 306 -1.46 8.87 -28.16
CA GLN A 306 -1.83 7.51 -27.80
C GLN A 306 -0.60 6.60 -27.70
N LEU A 307 0.41 6.80 -28.55
CA LEU A 307 1.67 6.08 -28.46
C LEU A 307 2.38 6.40 -27.14
N VAL A 308 2.56 7.67 -26.80
CA VAL A 308 3.14 8.09 -25.50
C VAL A 308 2.36 7.50 -24.33
N ALA A 309 1.03 7.61 -24.34
CA ALA A 309 0.20 7.03 -23.28
C ALA A 309 0.39 5.50 -23.17
N THR A 310 0.49 4.79 -24.29
CA THR A 310 0.73 3.34 -24.31
C THR A 310 2.10 3.00 -23.75
N THR A 311 3.14 3.75 -24.14
CA THR A 311 4.51 3.58 -23.61
C THR A 311 4.57 3.83 -22.10
N LEU A 312 3.91 4.88 -21.60
CA LEU A 312 3.86 5.18 -20.17
C LEU A 312 3.09 4.11 -19.39
N LEU A 313 1.98 3.61 -19.91
CA LEU A 313 1.23 2.51 -19.30
C LEU A 313 2.05 1.22 -19.25
N ALA A 314 2.77 0.91 -20.33
CA ALA A 314 3.66 -0.26 -20.39
C ALA A 314 4.82 -0.13 -19.41
N ALA A 315 5.49 1.03 -19.36
CA ALA A 315 6.56 1.30 -18.41
C ALA A 315 6.06 1.19 -16.96
N TYR A 316 4.88 1.76 -16.66
CA TYR A 316 4.25 1.64 -15.36
C TYR A 316 3.98 0.17 -14.98
N ALA A 317 3.39 -0.61 -15.89
CA ALA A 317 3.11 -2.02 -15.65
C ALA A 317 4.39 -2.83 -15.39
N ILE A 318 5.46 -2.59 -16.17
CA ILE A 318 6.77 -3.22 -15.95
C ILE A 318 7.31 -2.87 -14.57
N ILE A 319 7.27 -1.60 -14.17
CA ILE A 319 7.73 -1.17 -12.85
C ILE A 319 6.92 -1.85 -11.75
N GLN A 320 5.59 -1.90 -11.84
CA GLN A 320 4.76 -2.51 -10.81
C GLN A 320 4.86 -4.04 -10.74
N LEU A 321 5.31 -4.70 -11.81
CA LEU A 321 5.60 -6.14 -11.82
C LEU A 321 7.01 -6.44 -11.28
N LEU A 322 8.00 -5.61 -11.59
CA LEU A 322 9.40 -5.85 -11.19
C LEU A 322 9.74 -5.31 -9.80
N ALA A 323 9.20 -4.16 -9.41
CA ALA A 323 9.53 -3.51 -8.13
C ALA A 323 9.20 -4.39 -6.90
N PRO A 324 8.10 -5.18 -6.89
CA PRO A 324 7.87 -6.13 -5.81
C PRO A 324 8.89 -7.26 -5.75
N LEU A 325 9.44 -7.69 -6.89
CA LEU A 325 10.43 -8.77 -6.98
C LEU A 325 11.85 -8.34 -6.60
N ARG A 326 12.11 -7.03 -6.43
CA ARG A 326 13.46 -6.52 -6.12
C ARG A 326 14.08 -7.09 -4.83
N HIS A 327 13.26 -7.63 -3.93
CA HIS A 327 13.75 -8.27 -2.72
C HIS A 327 14.63 -9.50 -3.02
N MET A 328 14.46 -10.12 -4.19
CA MET A 328 15.31 -11.22 -4.67
C MET A 328 16.75 -10.79 -4.98
N LEU A 329 17.03 -9.48 -5.04
CA LEU A 329 18.38 -8.94 -5.21
C LEU A 329 19.17 -8.87 -3.89
N TYR A 330 18.53 -9.16 -2.77
CA TYR A 330 19.13 -9.10 -1.44
C TYR A 330 19.29 -10.51 -0.85
N PRO A 331 20.35 -10.77 -0.08
CA PRO A 331 20.51 -12.04 0.62
C PRO A 331 19.54 -12.12 1.81
N GLY A 332 18.99 -13.31 2.03
CA GLY A 332 18.10 -13.62 3.15
C GLY A 332 16.63 -13.26 2.91
N ASP A 333 15.76 -13.66 3.85
CA ASP A 333 14.33 -13.41 3.72
C ASP A 333 13.96 -11.97 4.15
N PRO A 334 13.13 -11.24 3.37
CA PRO A 334 12.68 -9.88 3.71
C PRO A 334 11.90 -9.79 5.02
N SER A 335 11.33 -10.89 5.49
CA SER A 335 10.66 -11.00 6.78
C SER A 335 11.65 -10.91 7.93
N TRP A 336 12.93 -11.21 7.72
CA TRP A 336 14.01 -11.00 8.68
C TRP A 336 14.72 -9.67 8.43
N THR A 337 15.23 -9.46 7.21
CA THR A 337 16.16 -8.36 6.89
C THR A 337 15.48 -7.02 6.62
N GLU A 338 14.17 -7.00 6.36
CA GLU A 338 13.41 -5.86 5.80
C GLU A 338 13.86 -5.37 4.41
N GLN A 339 14.93 -5.92 3.86
CA GLN A 339 15.46 -5.50 2.57
C GLN A 339 14.51 -5.88 1.44
N GLY A 340 14.14 -4.89 0.62
CA GLY A 340 13.14 -5.07 -0.43
C GLY A 340 11.70 -5.30 0.05
N HIS A 341 11.41 -5.26 1.36
CA HIS A 341 10.08 -5.59 1.91
C HIS A 341 8.99 -4.56 1.54
N ARG A 342 9.28 -3.26 1.69
CA ARG A 342 8.32 -2.19 1.32
C ARG A 342 8.02 -2.21 -0.16
N PHE A 343 6.90 -1.65 -0.62
CA PHE A 343 6.53 -1.58 -2.04
C PHE A 343 6.45 -2.93 -2.77
N ALA A 344 6.48 -4.05 -2.03
CA ALA A 344 6.45 -5.40 -2.58
C ALA A 344 5.15 -6.15 -2.32
N TRP A 345 4.12 -5.43 -1.84
CA TRP A 345 2.81 -5.99 -1.50
C TRP A 345 2.87 -7.17 -0.52
N ARG A 346 3.95 -7.27 0.26
CA ARG A 346 4.14 -8.24 1.32
C ARG A 346 3.32 -7.80 2.52
N MET A 347 2.09 -8.31 2.62
CA MET A 347 1.15 -7.94 3.68
C MET A 347 0.90 -9.11 4.60
N MET A 348 0.98 -8.86 5.91
CA MET A 348 0.62 -9.83 6.95
C MET A 348 1.34 -11.17 6.75
N LEU A 349 2.68 -11.19 6.85
CA LEU A 349 3.47 -12.42 6.69
C LEU A 349 4.24 -12.83 7.95
N ARG A 350 4.35 -11.93 8.93
CA ARG A 350 5.26 -12.11 10.05
C ARG A 350 4.80 -11.43 11.33
N ASP A 351 5.15 -12.06 12.45
CA ASP A 351 5.20 -11.48 13.78
C ASP A 351 6.66 -11.38 14.21
N LYS A 352 7.09 -10.20 14.67
CA LYS A 352 8.43 -9.99 15.23
C LYS A 352 8.33 -9.52 16.67
N ARG A 353 9.06 -10.18 17.55
CA ARG A 353 9.28 -9.73 18.93
C ARG A 353 10.75 -9.38 19.11
N VAL A 354 11.02 -8.15 19.51
CA VAL A 354 12.37 -7.58 19.50
C VAL A 354 12.72 -7.07 20.88
N ASP A 355 13.90 -7.46 21.35
CA ASP A 355 14.62 -6.80 22.44
C ASP A 355 15.78 -6.01 21.85
N ALA A 356 15.91 -4.75 22.21
CA ALA A 356 16.87 -3.84 21.60
C ALA A 356 17.55 -2.96 22.65
N GLN A 357 18.87 -2.97 22.64
CA GLN A 357 19.72 -2.14 23.48
C GLN A 357 20.68 -1.36 22.59
N PHE A 358 20.83 -0.07 22.87
CA PHE A 358 21.71 0.83 22.15
C PHE A 358 22.73 1.39 23.13
N THR A 359 23.99 1.45 22.71
CA THR A 359 25.10 1.89 23.54
C THR A 359 25.89 2.95 22.81
N LEU A 360 26.13 4.07 23.50
CA LEU A 360 27.11 5.08 23.07
C LEU A 360 28.45 4.73 23.71
N ARG A 361 29.52 4.71 22.93
CA ARG A 361 30.88 4.48 23.42
C ARG A 361 31.76 5.68 23.07
N ASP A 362 32.49 6.17 24.05
CA ASP A 362 33.61 7.09 23.80
C ASP A 362 34.84 6.25 23.47
N PRO A 363 35.41 6.35 22.26
CA PRO A 363 36.57 5.54 21.89
C PRO A 363 37.82 5.88 22.70
N ARG A 364 37.88 7.06 23.34
CA ARG A 364 39.04 7.50 24.15
C ARG A 364 39.01 6.91 25.55
N SER A 365 37.90 7.08 26.27
CA SER A 365 37.74 6.55 27.63
C SER A 365 37.29 5.09 27.68
N LYS A 366 36.77 4.54 26.56
CA LYS A 366 36.13 3.21 26.47
C LYS A 366 34.94 3.04 27.43
N ILE A 367 34.34 4.14 27.86
CA ILE A 367 33.13 4.12 28.69
C ILE A 367 31.91 3.95 27.79
N ASP A 368 31.02 3.07 28.23
CA ASP A 368 29.75 2.76 27.58
C ASP A 368 28.60 3.42 28.34
N TRP A 369 27.71 4.09 27.61
CA TRP A 369 26.47 4.65 28.15
C TRP A 369 25.25 4.05 27.44
N PRO A 370 24.28 3.49 28.20
CA PRO A 370 23.06 2.99 27.61
C PRO A 370 22.17 4.13 27.10
N VAL A 371 21.61 3.95 25.91
CA VAL A 371 20.68 4.91 25.31
C VAL A 371 19.26 4.56 25.73
N ARG A 372 18.62 5.52 26.40
CA ARG A 372 17.20 5.46 26.73
C ARG A 372 16.34 5.91 25.55
N LEU A 373 15.77 4.94 24.81
CA LEU A 373 14.94 5.21 23.62
C LEU A 373 13.76 6.14 23.90
N ASP A 374 13.18 6.10 25.11
CA ASP A 374 12.06 6.94 25.52
C ASP A 374 12.38 8.44 25.60
N ARG A 375 13.67 8.82 25.63
CA ARG A 375 14.09 10.22 25.56
C ARG A 375 14.00 10.81 24.14
N TYR A 376 13.96 9.95 23.13
CA TYR A 376 14.06 10.35 21.72
C TYR A 376 12.81 10.00 20.90
N LEU A 377 12.22 8.85 21.19
CA LEU A 377 11.20 8.23 20.35
C LEU A 377 9.88 8.11 21.09
N VAL A 378 8.79 8.45 20.42
CA VAL A 378 7.45 8.22 20.96
C VAL A 378 7.13 6.72 21.02
N PRO A 379 6.18 6.27 21.86
CA PRO A 379 5.98 4.85 22.14
C PRO A 379 5.78 3.94 20.93
N TRP A 380 5.03 4.39 19.92
CA TRP A 380 4.77 3.60 18.70
C TRP A 380 6.01 3.49 17.81
N GLN A 381 6.81 4.56 17.70
CA GLN A 381 8.05 4.58 16.92
C GLN A 381 9.04 3.54 17.45
N ARG A 382 9.19 3.42 18.78
CA ARG A 382 10.08 2.44 19.41
C ARG A 382 9.80 1.01 18.93
N LYS A 383 8.53 0.63 18.81
CA LYS A 383 8.13 -0.69 18.34
C LYS A 383 8.49 -0.91 16.88
N VAL A 384 8.40 0.13 16.05
CA VAL A 384 8.60 0.02 14.60
C VAL A 384 10.07 0.09 14.21
N ILE A 385 10.84 0.97 14.83
CA ILE A 385 12.25 1.23 14.47
C ILE A 385 13.12 0.01 14.71
N VAL A 386 13.00 -0.61 15.89
CA VAL A 386 13.85 -1.76 16.28
C VAL A 386 13.64 -2.99 15.40
N ASN A 387 12.53 -3.04 14.68
CA ASN A 387 12.21 -4.11 13.73
C ASN A 387 12.87 -3.94 12.35
N ASP A 388 13.38 -2.74 12.05
CA ASP A 388 13.85 -2.37 10.72
C ASP A 388 15.30 -1.88 10.75
N PRO A 389 16.24 -2.66 10.19
CA PRO A 389 17.66 -2.31 10.16
C PRO A 389 17.96 -0.92 9.59
N ASP A 390 17.25 -0.48 8.54
CA ASP A 390 17.49 0.86 7.97
C ASP A 390 17.03 1.98 8.92
N MET A 391 15.94 1.80 9.66
CA MET A 391 15.52 2.77 10.68
C MET A 391 16.42 2.74 11.91
N VAL A 392 16.94 1.58 12.30
CA VAL A 392 17.98 1.46 13.34
C VAL A 392 19.22 2.26 12.95
N LEU A 393 19.68 2.13 11.70
CA LEU A 393 20.82 2.87 11.18
C LEU A 393 20.57 4.39 11.20
N GLN A 394 19.40 4.83 10.73
CA GLN A 394 19.01 6.25 10.78
C GLN A 394 19.01 6.80 12.21
N PHE A 395 18.55 6.01 13.19
CA PHE A 395 18.58 6.40 14.59
C PHE A 395 20.01 6.51 15.13
N CYS A 396 20.92 5.61 14.73
CA CYS A 396 22.34 5.71 15.08
C CYS A 396 23.00 6.97 14.50
N HIS A 397 22.71 7.32 13.24
CA HIS A 397 23.18 8.58 12.63
C HIS A 397 22.61 9.82 13.34
N TYR A 398 21.36 9.77 13.79
CA TYR A 398 20.77 10.83 14.59
C TYR A 398 21.54 11.03 15.91
N LEU A 399 21.80 9.94 16.65
CA LEU A 399 22.54 9.99 17.91
C LEU A 399 23.96 10.53 17.73
N LYS A 400 24.65 10.11 16.65
CA LYS A 400 25.98 10.60 16.28
C LYS A 400 25.96 12.11 16.05
N LYS A 401 25.04 12.60 15.23
CA LYS A 401 24.89 14.03 14.92
C LYS A 401 24.55 14.87 16.15
N GLU A 402 23.78 14.31 17.08
CA GLU A 402 23.49 14.97 18.35
C GLU A 402 24.74 15.09 19.23
N LYS A 403 25.57 14.04 19.30
CA LYS A 403 26.84 14.08 20.04
C LYS A 403 27.87 15.01 19.40
N GLU A 404 27.95 15.04 18.07
CA GLU A 404 28.76 16.02 17.33
C GLU A 404 28.38 17.46 17.70
N ARG A 405 27.07 17.77 17.76
CA ARG A 405 26.58 19.10 18.19
C ARG A 405 26.89 19.44 19.64
N GLN A 406 27.05 18.41 20.50
CA GLN A 406 27.48 18.58 21.89
C GLN A 406 29.01 18.71 22.04
N GLY A 407 29.77 18.71 20.94
CA GLY A 407 31.23 18.81 20.94
C GLY A 407 31.97 17.47 21.04
N PHE A 408 31.27 16.35 20.82
CA PHE A 408 31.81 15.00 20.94
C PHE A 408 31.72 14.22 19.61
N PRO A 409 32.56 14.55 18.61
CA PRO A 409 32.42 14.00 17.27
C PRO A 409 32.90 12.56 17.11
N ASP A 410 33.66 12.02 18.06
CA ASP A 410 34.29 10.71 17.91
C ASP A 410 33.44 9.54 18.43
N TYR A 411 32.24 9.79 18.96
CA TYR A 411 31.44 8.74 19.61
C TYR A 411 30.99 7.64 18.65
N GLU A 412 31.08 6.39 19.11
CA GLU A 412 30.61 5.20 18.41
C GLU A 412 29.20 4.82 18.92
N VAL A 413 28.38 4.23 18.05
CA VAL A 413 27.02 3.79 18.38
C VAL A 413 26.85 2.33 18.04
N TYR A 414 26.64 1.50 19.06
CA TYR A 414 26.41 0.07 18.93
C TYR A 414 24.94 -0.27 19.20
N ALA A 415 24.43 -1.30 18.53
CA ALA A 415 23.08 -1.81 18.78
C ALA A 415 23.11 -3.34 18.94
N GLN A 416 22.62 -3.81 20.09
CA GLN A 416 22.35 -5.21 20.35
C GLN A 416 20.85 -5.45 20.19
N ILE A 417 20.46 -6.04 19.06
CA ILE A 417 19.05 -6.28 18.73
C ILE A 417 18.83 -7.78 18.57
N SER A 418 18.09 -8.36 19.50
CA SER A 418 17.67 -9.76 19.49
C SER A 418 16.22 -9.86 19.00
N THR A 419 15.98 -10.65 17.95
CA THR A 419 14.67 -10.76 17.31
C THR A 419 14.19 -12.21 17.28
N SER A 420 12.97 -12.42 17.76
CA SER A 420 12.17 -13.61 17.47
C SER A 420 11.28 -13.33 16.26
N LEU A 421 11.27 -14.24 15.29
CA LEU A 421 10.45 -14.16 14.09
C LEU A 421 9.51 -15.37 14.05
N ASN A 422 8.20 -15.11 14.01
CA ASN A 422 7.15 -16.12 13.96
C ASN A 422 7.33 -17.21 15.05
N GLY A 423 7.54 -16.77 16.30
CA GLY A 423 7.61 -17.68 17.47
C GLY A 423 8.94 -18.40 17.66
N ARG A 424 9.90 -18.27 16.74
CA ARG A 424 11.24 -18.88 16.87
C ARG A 424 12.03 -18.30 18.04
N ARG A 425 13.04 -19.05 18.51
CA ARG A 425 13.97 -18.55 19.55
C ARG A 425 14.63 -17.24 19.11
N PRO A 426 14.70 -16.22 20.00
CA PRO A 426 15.37 -14.97 19.68
C PRO A 426 16.84 -15.19 19.30
N GLN A 427 17.31 -14.45 18.29
CA GLN A 427 18.71 -14.40 17.91
C GLN A 427 19.09 -12.98 17.49
N LEU A 428 20.39 -12.67 17.50
CA LEU A 428 20.89 -11.37 17.08
C LEU A 428 20.56 -11.11 15.60
N MET A 429 19.86 -10.01 15.33
CA MET A 429 19.55 -9.54 13.98
C MET A 429 20.73 -8.75 13.39
N LEU A 430 21.46 -8.02 14.24
CA LEU A 430 22.58 -7.16 13.85
C LEU A 430 23.87 -7.63 14.54
N ASP A 431 25.03 -7.31 13.96
CA ASP A 431 26.31 -7.48 14.62
C ASP A 431 26.51 -6.43 15.73
N PRO A 432 26.54 -6.84 17.02
CA PRO A 432 26.65 -5.90 18.13
C PRO A 432 28.07 -5.29 18.25
N THR A 433 29.04 -5.78 17.47
CA THR A 433 30.43 -5.29 17.49
C THR A 433 30.70 -4.20 16.45
N VAL A 434 29.74 -3.92 15.57
CA VAL A 434 29.86 -2.90 14.53
C VAL A 434 29.38 -1.56 15.06
N ASP A 435 30.21 -0.52 14.91
CA ASP A 435 29.76 0.85 15.06
C ASP A 435 28.84 1.20 13.89
N LEU A 436 27.53 1.26 14.17
CA LEU A 436 26.52 1.55 13.16
C LEU A 436 26.55 3.01 12.72
N ALA A 437 27.04 3.94 13.55
CA ALA A 437 27.08 5.35 13.18
C ALA A 437 28.08 5.65 12.06
N SER A 438 29.14 4.86 11.91
CA SER A 438 30.09 4.97 10.79
C SER A 438 29.63 4.27 9.51
N GLN A 439 28.56 3.45 9.56
CA GLN A 439 28.09 2.74 8.38
C GLN A 439 27.32 3.67 7.44
N SER A 440 27.58 3.56 6.14
CA SER A 440 26.86 4.32 5.13
C SER A 440 25.48 3.70 4.86
N ARG A 441 24.47 4.56 4.77
CA ARG A 441 23.12 4.16 4.35
C ARG A 441 23.09 4.06 2.83
N THR A 442 22.76 2.88 2.28
CA THR A 442 22.70 2.63 0.83
C THR A 442 21.55 1.68 0.48
N LEU A 443 21.33 1.44 -0.82
CA LEU A 443 20.43 0.39 -1.31
C LEU A 443 21.13 -0.98 -1.47
N LEU A 444 22.40 -1.12 -1.07
CA LEU A 444 23.12 -2.39 -1.16
C LEU A 444 22.80 -3.29 0.05
N PRO A 445 23.08 -4.60 -0.04
CA PRO A 445 23.03 -5.50 1.12
C PRO A 445 23.82 -4.94 2.31
N ALA A 446 23.22 -4.94 3.50
CA ALA A 446 23.87 -4.41 4.70
C ALA A 446 24.78 -5.49 5.32
N PRO A 447 26.11 -5.29 5.37
CA PRO A 447 27.06 -6.33 5.78
C PRO A 447 27.01 -6.62 7.30
N TRP A 448 26.48 -5.69 8.09
CA TRP A 448 26.36 -5.77 9.54
C TRP A 448 25.08 -6.47 10.02
N MET A 449 24.26 -7.00 9.10
CA MET A 449 23.12 -7.84 9.45
C MET A 449 23.56 -9.30 9.60
N LYS A 450 23.06 -9.97 10.64
CA LYS A 450 23.25 -11.41 10.81
C LYS A 450 22.15 -12.19 10.09
N PRO A 451 22.50 -13.26 9.35
CA PRO A 451 21.51 -14.09 8.68
C PRO A 451 20.66 -14.83 9.72
N LEU A 452 19.40 -15.09 9.38
CA LEU A 452 18.55 -15.95 10.19
C LEU A 452 19.09 -17.39 10.13
N GLN A 453 19.34 -17.99 11.29
CA GLN A 453 19.92 -19.33 11.40
C GLN A 453 18.93 -20.47 11.10
N THR A 454 17.63 -20.16 11.06
CA THR A 454 16.54 -21.11 10.82
C THR A 454 15.85 -20.82 9.48
N LYS A 455 15.34 -21.87 8.81
CA LYS A 455 14.64 -21.72 7.53
C LYS A 455 13.30 -20.98 7.66
N LEU A 456 12.88 -20.31 6.57
CA LEU A 456 11.65 -19.53 6.37
C LEU A 456 10.96 -19.89 5.04
#